data_AF-A0A2G6TXI2-F1
#
_entry.id   AF-A0A2G6TXI2-F1
#
_cell.length_a   1.000
_cell.length_b   1.000
_cell.length_c   1.000
_cell.angle_alpha   90.00
_cell.angle_beta   90.00
_cell.angle_gamma   90.00
#
_symmetry.space_group_name_H-M   'P 1'
#
loop_
_entity.id
_entity.type
_entity.pdbx_description
1 polymer ?
#
loop_
_entity_poly.entity_id
_entity_poly.type
_entity_poly.pdbx_seq_one_letter_code
_entity_poly.pdbx_strand_id
1 'polypeptide(L)'
;MDTRPVLQAEVESWKEARARIEAVLAEDGLRYYRHGRVLPVGRAVDIDEFGQLAARMVPAKPSTVDEVVKVVIQGLRRAMHPLTYRRKGAETMHFVNEYDVQDLLHALLRPWVVDVRAEEYTPSYAGRSTRMDFFLPAHDLVIETKCVRDRSHAKAVGDELVLDIAHYAIHPGCKKLWCVVYDPEHYLTNSAGLKDLEGDHKKSDRSVNVKVFIVHK
;
A
#
# COMPACT_ATOMS: atom_id res chain seq x y z
N MET A 1 10.24 -7.24 41.65
CA MET A 1 9.84 -5.87 42.03
C MET A 1 8.49 -5.86 42.74
N ASP A 2 7.42 -6.44 42.20
CA ASP A 2 6.09 -6.42 42.87
C ASP A 2 5.83 -7.55 43.87
N THR A 3 6.45 -8.70 43.67
CA THR A 3 6.27 -9.88 44.53
C THR A 3 7.20 -9.78 45.73
N ARG A 4 6.63 -9.47 46.90
CA ARG A 4 7.35 -9.47 48.18
C ARG A 4 7.65 -10.92 48.61
N PRO A 5 8.89 -11.24 49.05
CA PRO A 5 9.21 -12.56 49.57
C PRO A 5 8.40 -12.91 50.82
N VAL A 6 8.09 -14.18 50.99
CA VAL A 6 7.32 -14.70 52.13
C VAL A 6 8.22 -14.87 53.37
N LEU A 7 9.50 -15.18 53.16
CA LEU A 7 10.48 -15.37 54.24
C LEU A 7 11.02 -14.02 54.73
N GLN A 8 10.92 -13.78 56.03
CA GLN A 8 11.24 -12.48 56.62
C GLN A 8 12.73 -12.10 56.51
N ALA A 9 13.62 -13.09 56.45
CA ALA A 9 15.05 -12.89 56.24
C ALA A 9 15.39 -12.37 54.81
N GLU A 10 14.52 -12.61 53.83
CA GLU A 10 14.73 -12.21 52.42
C GLU A 10 14.14 -10.83 52.11
N VAL A 11 13.33 -10.28 53.02
CA VAL A 11 12.61 -9.02 52.82
C VAL A 11 13.56 -7.83 52.70
N GLU A 12 14.63 -7.77 53.50
CA GLU A 12 15.58 -6.66 53.47
C GLU A 12 16.42 -6.67 52.19
N SER A 13 16.94 -7.83 51.80
CA SER A 13 17.65 -8.01 50.51
C SER A 13 16.76 -7.63 49.32
N TRP A 14 15.48 -8.00 49.35
CA TRP A 14 14.52 -7.61 48.31
C TRP A 14 14.26 -6.10 48.25
N LYS A 15 14.19 -5.42 49.40
CA LYS A 15 14.04 -3.96 49.46
C LYS A 15 15.26 -3.26 48.87
N GLU A 16 16.46 -3.71 49.21
CA GLU A 16 17.72 -3.16 48.69
C GLU A 16 17.84 -3.36 47.17
N ALA A 17 17.55 -4.57 46.67
CA ALA A 17 17.55 -4.87 45.25
C ALA A 17 16.52 -4.02 44.49
N ARG A 18 15.33 -3.81 45.08
CA ARG A 18 14.30 -2.94 44.53
C ARG A 18 14.73 -1.48 44.49
N ALA A 19 15.27 -0.95 45.58
CA ALA A 19 15.75 0.43 45.65
C ALA A 19 16.87 0.68 44.62
N ARG A 20 17.78 -0.28 44.43
CA ARG A 20 18.82 -0.21 43.40
C ARG A 20 18.24 -0.11 41.99
N ILE A 21 17.24 -0.94 41.66
CA ILE A 21 16.58 -0.91 40.35
C ILE A 21 15.79 0.39 40.16
N GLU A 22 15.08 0.86 41.18
CA GLU A 22 14.35 2.14 41.12
C GLU A 22 15.31 3.33 40.93
N ALA A 23 16.49 3.31 41.55
CA ALA A 23 17.52 4.34 41.36
C ALA A 23 18.09 4.36 39.93
N VAL A 24 18.45 3.20 39.38
CA VAL A 24 18.94 3.09 37.98
C VAL A 24 17.86 3.54 36.99
N LEU A 25 16.61 3.15 37.21
CA LEU A 25 15.50 3.62 36.37
C LEU A 25 15.36 5.15 36.45
N ALA A 26 15.48 5.74 37.64
CA ALA A 26 15.37 7.18 37.82
C ALA A 26 16.51 7.95 37.14
N GLU A 27 17.75 7.44 37.17
CA GLU A 27 18.89 8.00 36.44
C GLU A 27 18.63 8.06 34.93
N ASP A 28 17.95 7.05 34.37
CA ASP A 28 17.57 6.97 32.96
C ASP A 28 16.27 7.72 32.63
N GLY A 29 15.73 8.52 33.56
CA GLY A 29 14.49 9.28 33.36
C GLY A 29 13.24 8.39 33.29
N LEU A 30 13.28 7.23 33.93
CA LEU A 30 12.22 6.23 33.99
C LEU A 30 11.77 5.98 35.44
N ARG A 31 10.55 5.53 35.64
CA ARG A 31 10.01 5.06 36.92
C ARG A 31 9.36 3.71 36.75
N TYR A 32 9.54 2.89 37.76
CA TYR A 32 8.82 1.64 37.86
C TYR A 32 7.31 1.88 38.06
N TYR A 33 6.50 1.08 37.37
CA TYR A 33 5.05 0.99 37.53
C TYR A 33 4.66 -0.49 37.67
N ARG A 34 3.64 -0.76 38.49
CA ARG A 34 3.23 -2.12 38.87
C ARG A 34 3.11 -3.07 37.66
N HIS A 35 3.37 -4.34 37.92
CA HIS A 35 3.42 -5.48 36.99
C HIS A 35 4.57 -5.43 35.98
N GLY A 36 5.74 -4.97 36.43
CA GLY A 36 6.94 -4.97 35.58
C GLY A 36 6.97 -3.87 34.51
N ARG A 37 6.05 -2.91 34.57
CA ARG A 37 5.99 -1.80 33.61
C ARG A 37 6.95 -0.70 34.04
N VAL A 38 7.49 0.04 33.08
CA VAL A 38 8.37 1.18 33.33
C VAL A 38 7.86 2.36 32.52
N LEU A 39 7.72 3.52 33.14
CA LEU A 39 7.16 4.74 32.55
C LEU A 39 8.20 5.84 32.57
N PRO A 40 8.29 6.71 31.56
CA PRO A 40 9.13 7.89 31.65
C PRO A 40 8.68 8.83 32.78
N VAL A 41 9.64 9.32 33.56
CA VAL A 41 9.45 10.39 34.54
C VAL A 41 9.61 11.70 33.79
N GLY A 42 8.50 12.41 33.56
CA GLY A 42 8.56 13.79 33.11
C GLY A 42 8.73 14.03 31.61
N ARG A 43 8.17 13.16 30.75
CA ARG A 43 7.71 13.64 29.44
C ARG A 43 6.19 13.52 29.40
N ALA A 44 5.51 14.60 29.75
CA ALA A 44 4.21 14.81 29.14
C ALA A 44 4.52 14.83 27.64
N VAL A 45 4.07 13.82 26.90
CA VAL A 45 3.94 13.97 25.45
C VAL A 45 3.01 15.16 25.34
N ASP A 46 3.52 16.28 24.82
CA ASP A 46 2.71 17.51 24.77
C ASP A 46 1.39 17.15 24.09
N ILE A 47 0.27 17.67 24.59
CA ILE A 47 -1.04 17.47 23.96
C ILE A 47 -0.94 17.86 22.48
N ASP A 48 -0.04 18.79 22.16
CA ASP A 48 0.32 19.21 20.82
C ASP A 48 1.10 18.14 20.02
N GLU A 49 2.04 17.39 20.62
CA GLU A 49 2.69 16.24 19.94
C GLU A 49 1.67 15.12 19.66
N PHE A 50 0.76 14.84 20.60
CA PHE A 50 -0.30 13.84 20.40
C PHE A 50 -1.33 14.33 19.36
N GLY A 51 -1.65 15.62 19.37
CA GLY A 51 -2.51 16.28 18.38
C GLY A 51 -1.88 16.29 16.99
N GLN A 52 -0.58 16.56 16.88
CA GLN A 52 0.19 16.49 15.64
C GLN A 52 0.28 15.04 15.13
N LEU A 53 0.48 14.06 16.01
CA LEU A 53 0.48 12.65 15.63
C LEU A 53 -0.90 12.19 15.18
N ALA A 54 -1.96 12.57 15.89
CA ALA A 54 -3.35 12.28 15.51
C ALA A 54 -3.73 12.98 14.20
N ALA A 55 -3.30 14.22 13.98
CA ALA A 55 -3.50 14.95 12.73
C ALA A 55 -2.75 14.28 11.55
N ARG A 56 -1.55 13.73 11.79
CA ARG A 56 -0.85 12.88 10.80
C ARG A 56 -1.57 11.55 10.55
N MET A 57 -2.34 11.06 11.52
CA MET A 57 -3.12 9.82 11.41
C MET A 57 -4.47 10.01 10.72
N VAL A 58 -4.98 11.24 10.59
CA VAL A 58 -6.14 11.51 9.73
C VAL A 58 -5.64 11.61 8.29
N PRO A 59 -5.97 10.64 7.41
CA PRO A 59 -5.62 10.78 6.01
C PRO A 59 -6.32 12.03 5.48
N ALA A 60 -5.54 12.94 4.90
CA ALA A 60 -6.09 14.11 4.22
C ALA A 60 -7.10 13.62 3.17
N LYS A 61 -8.30 14.21 3.17
CA LYS A 61 -9.32 13.89 2.17
C LYS A 61 -8.71 14.18 0.78
N PRO A 62 -8.67 13.20 -0.13
CA PRO A 62 -8.21 13.43 -1.49
C PRO A 62 -9.03 14.55 -2.13
N SER A 63 -8.34 15.48 -2.78
CA SER A 63 -8.90 16.64 -3.46
C SER A 63 -9.10 16.41 -4.95
N THR A 64 -8.36 15.45 -5.52
CA THR A 64 -8.41 15.09 -6.95
C THR A 64 -8.65 13.59 -7.15
N VAL A 65 -9.15 13.21 -8.32
CA VAL A 65 -9.31 11.79 -8.68
C VAL A 65 -7.96 11.07 -8.75
N ASP A 66 -6.91 11.74 -9.22
CA ASP A 66 -5.56 11.15 -9.23
C ASP A 66 -5.10 10.83 -7.80
N GLU A 67 -5.35 11.71 -6.83
CA GLU A 67 -5.06 11.41 -5.41
C GLU A 67 -5.86 10.23 -4.90
N VAL A 68 -7.16 10.14 -5.22
CA VAL A 68 -8.01 9.00 -4.86
C VAL A 68 -7.42 7.70 -5.43
N VAL A 69 -7.20 7.65 -6.74
CA VAL A 69 -6.71 6.44 -7.44
C VAL A 69 -5.36 6.02 -6.85
N LYS A 70 -4.49 7.00 -6.55
CA LYS A 70 -3.17 6.73 -5.96
C LYS A 70 -3.30 6.13 -4.57
N VAL A 71 -4.16 6.71 -3.72
CA VAL A 71 -4.44 6.19 -2.37
C VAL A 71 -5.02 4.78 -2.43
N VAL A 72 -5.94 4.52 -3.35
CA VAL A 72 -6.53 3.20 -3.57
C VAL A 72 -5.47 2.17 -3.97
N ILE A 73 -4.66 2.45 -5.01
CA ILE A 73 -3.61 1.54 -5.49
C ILE A 73 -2.58 1.26 -4.38
N GLN A 74 -2.09 2.30 -3.71
CA GLN A 74 -1.13 2.15 -2.60
C GLN A 74 -1.74 1.47 -1.36
N GLY A 75 -3.07 1.46 -1.27
CA GLY A 75 -3.84 0.79 -0.23
C GLY A 75 -4.16 -0.68 -0.51
N LEU A 76 -3.95 -1.17 -1.74
CA LEU A 76 -4.40 -2.50 -2.18
C LEU A 76 -3.95 -3.61 -1.24
N ARG A 77 -2.66 -3.66 -0.88
CA ARG A 77 -2.12 -4.62 0.10
C ARG A 77 -2.93 -4.66 1.40
N ARG A 78 -3.22 -3.48 1.97
CA ARG A 78 -3.98 -3.37 3.22
C ARG A 78 -5.43 -3.78 3.03
N ALA A 79 -6.02 -3.52 1.86
CA ALA A 79 -7.38 -3.93 1.51
C ALA A 79 -7.50 -5.44 1.28
N MET A 80 -6.48 -6.08 0.70
CA MET A 80 -6.42 -7.53 0.47
C MET A 80 -6.33 -8.30 1.80
N HIS A 81 -5.55 -7.82 2.76
CA HIS A 81 -5.30 -8.52 4.03
C HIS A 81 -6.56 -9.03 4.75
N PRO A 82 -7.59 -8.21 5.06
CA PRO A 82 -8.81 -8.70 5.72
C PRO A 82 -9.66 -9.64 4.86
N LEU A 83 -9.49 -9.63 3.53
CA LEU A 83 -10.17 -10.51 2.59
C LEU A 83 -9.48 -11.89 2.49
N THR A 84 -8.16 -11.92 2.65
CA THR A 84 -7.37 -13.16 2.74
C THR A 84 -7.46 -13.78 4.14
N TYR A 85 -7.43 -12.99 5.22
CA TYR A 85 -7.44 -13.47 6.60
C TYR A 85 -8.79 -13.21 7.29
N ARG A 86 -9.84 -13.88 6.83
CA ARG A 86 -11.20 -13.64 7.31
C ARG A 86 -11.47 -14.28 8.67
N ARG A 87 -12.39 -13.68 9.41
CA ARG A 87 -12.80 -14.15 10.74
C ARG A 87 -13.78 -15.32 10.64
N LYS A 88 -13.85 -16.12 11.71
CA LYS A 88 -14.88 -17.14 11.94
C LYS A 88 -15.01 -18.20 10.82
N GLY A 89 -13.91 -18.54 10.16
CA GLY A 89 -13.91 -19.57 9.11
C GLY A 89 -14.67 -19.19 7.84
N ALA A 90 -14.93 -17.89 7.62
CA ALA A 90 -15.54 -17.42 6.37
C ALA A 90 -14.60 -17.66 5.17
N GLU A 91 -15.19 -17.85 4.00
CA GLU A 91 -14.48 -18.14 2.74
C GLU A 91 -13.48 -17.04 2.38
N THR A 92 -12.20 -17.41 2.29
CA THR A 92 -11.10 -16.50 2.01
C THR A 92 -11.04 -16.12 0.55
N MET A 93 -10.74 -14.86 0.27
CA MET A 93 -10.42 -14.41 -1.09
C MET A 93 -8.93 -14.60 -1.37
N HIS A 94 -8.63 -15.16 -2.54
CA HIS A 94 -7.28 -15.32 -3.05
C HIS A 94 -7.06 -14.35 -4.20
N PHE A 95 -5.87 -13.77 -4.27
CA PHE A 95 -5.45 -12.86 -5.33
C PHE A 95 -4.31 -13.53 -6.08
N VAL A 96 -4.66 -14.31 -7.10
CA VAL A 96 -3.75 -15.24 -7.82
C VAL A 96 -3.53 -14.81 -9.26
N ASN A 97 -4.49 -14.10 -9.85
CA ASN A 97 -4.44 -13.62 -11.23
C ASN A 97 -4.81 -12.13 -11.34
N GLU A 98 -4.68 -11.57 -12.55
CA GLU A 98 -5.02 -10.17 -12.85
C GLU A 98 -6.47 -9.83 -12.48
N TYR A 99 -7.44 -10.69 -12.84
CA TYR A 99 -8.87 -10.45 -12.62
C TYR A 99 -9.21 -10.30 -11.14
N ASP A 100 -8.59 -11.09 -10.25
CA ASP A 100 -8.81 -10.96 -8.80
C ASP A 100 -8.40 -9.57 -8.28
N VAL A 101 -7.30 -9.03 -8.81
CA VAL A 101 -6.80 -7.69 -8.46
C VAL A 101 -7.68 -6.62 -9.09
N GLN A 102 -8.13 -6.82 -10.33
CA GLN A 102 -9.05 -5.93 -11.03
C GLN A 102 -10.37 -5.80 -10.27
N ASP A 103 -10.98 -6.90 -9.85
CA ASP A 103 -12.26 -6.90 -9.12
C ASP A 103 -12.17 -6.09 -7.82
N LEU A 104 -11.10 -6.29 -7.04
CA LEU A 104 -10.87 -5.51 -5.82
C LEU A 104 -10.64 -4.03 -6.14
N LEU A 105 -9.80 -3.73 -7.13
CA LEU A 105 -9.50 -2.35 -7.52
C LEU A 105 -10.77 -1.63 -7.97
N HIS A 106 -11.60 -2.28 -8.78
CA HIS A 106 -12.88 -1.75 -9.25
C HIS A 106 -13.83 -1.47 -8.09
N ALA A 107 -13.95 -2.42 -7.14
CA ALA A 107 -14.78 -2.26 -5.94
C ALA A 107 -14.31 -1.09 -5.07
N LEU A 108 -13.01 -0.82 -5.00
CA LEU A 108 -12.45 0.30 -4.24
C LEU A 108 -12.57 1.65 -4.95
N LEU A 109 -12.60 1.67 -6.29
CA LEU A 109 -12.69 2.90 -7.09
C LEU A 109 -14.12 3.43 -7.21
N ARG A 110 -15.11 2.54 -7.40
CA ARG A 110 -16.53 2.92 -7.63
C ARG A 110 -17.17 3.86 -6.60
N PRO A 111 -16.83 3.80 -5.30
CA PRO A 111 -17.35 4.76 -4.32
C PRO A 111 -16.90 6.20 -4.56
N TRP A 112 -15.83 6.41 -5.33
CA TRP A 112 -15.21 7.72 -5.53
C TRP A 112 -15.37 8.25 -6.95
N VAL A 113 -15.38 7.37 -7.94
CA VAL A 113 -15.46 7.72 -9.36
C VAL A 113 -16.70 7.06 -9.94
N VAL A 114 -17.63 7.89 -10.42
CA VAL A 114 -18.93 7.43 -10.94
C VAL A 114 -18.78 6.69 -12.27
N ASP A 115 -17.95 7.22 -13.18
CA ASP A 115 -17.70 6.64 -14.51
C ASP A 115 -16.35 5.91 -14.52
N VAL A 116 -16.37 4.65 -14.04
CA VAL A 116 -15.27 3.68 -14.19
C VAL A 116 -15.73 2.62 -15.18
N ARG A 117 -15.15 2.63 -16.38
CA ARG A 117 -15.48 1.70 -17.45
C ARG A 117 -14.49 0.55 -17.43
N ALA A 118 -14.94 -0.60 -16.96
CA ALA A 118 -14.19 -1.82 -17.10
C ALA A 118 -14.36 -2.37 -18.52
N GLU A 119 -13.30 -2.97 -19.06
CA GLU A 119 -13.35 -3.75 -20.31
C GLU A 119 -13.68 -2.94 -21.59
N GLU A 120 -13.32 -1.65 -21.64
CA GLU A 120 -13.59 -0.81 -22.81
C GLU A 120 -12.58 -1.09 -23.95
N TYR A 121 -13.11 -1.27 -25.16
CA TYR A 121 -12.30 -1.60 -26.33
C TYR A 121 -11.66 -0.34 -26.94
N THR A 122 -10.36 -0.42 -27.22
CA THR A 122 -9.69 0.62 -28.02
C THR A 122 -10.07 0.50 -29.51
N PRO A 123 -10.06 1.62 -30.26
CA PRO A 123 -10.08 1.57 -31.72
C PRO A 123 -8.95 0.67 -32.22
N SER A 124 -9.23 -0.21 -33.19
CA SER A 124 -8.28 -1.23 -33.62
C SER A 124 -6.93 -0.63 -34.05
N TYR A 125 -5.84 -1.06 -33.41
CA TYR A 125 -4.48 -0.75 -33.83
C TYR A 125 -3.85 -1.99 -34.45
N ALA A 126 -3.31 -1.86 -35.67
CA ALA A 126 -2.72 -2.98 -36.42
C ALA A 126 -3.62 -4.24 -36.49
N GLY A 127 -4.94 -4.05 -36.58
CA GLY A 127 -5.92 -5.13 -36.64
C GLY A 127 -6.22 -5.83 -35.31
N ARG A 128 -5.69 -5.34 -34.18
CA ARG A 128 -6.02 -5.83 -32.83
C ARG A 128 -6.69 -4.72 -32.03
N SER A 129 -7.87 -5.02 -31.50
CA SER A 129 -8.46 -4.21 -30.42
C SER A 129 -7.92 -4.78 -29.11
N THR A 130 -7.29 -3.93 -28.29
CA THR A 130 -6.89 -4.31 -26.94
C THR A 130 -7.96 -3.78 -25.99
N ARG A 131 -8.30 -4.60 -25.01
CA ARG A 131 -9.30 -4.28 -24.01
C ARG A 131 -8.59 -3.58 -22.85
N MET A 132 -9.07 -2.38 -22.50
CA MET A 132 -8.59 -1.66 -21.31
C MET A 132 -9.14 -2.32 -20.06
N ASP A 133 -8.30 -2.47 -19.04
CA ASP A 133 -8.75 -2.94 -17.73
C ASP A 133 -9.71 -1.92 -17.11
N PHE A 134 -9.27 -0.66 -16.97
CA PHE A 134 -10.14 0.45 -16.54
C PHE A 134 -9.87 1.71 -17.33
N PHE A 135 -10.93 2.31 -17.88
CA PHE A 135 -10.92 3.67 -18.42
C PHE A 135 -11.78 4.60 -17.56
N LEU A 136 -11.22 5.76 -17.20
CA LEU A 136 -11.88 6.84 -16.47
C LEU A 136 -11.96 8.06 -17.42
N PRO A 137 -13.00 8.16 -18.25
CA PRO A 137 -13.03 9.10 -19.39
C PRO A 137 -12.99 10.56 -18.97
N ALA A 138 -13.71 10.93 -17.91
CA ALA A 138 -13.72 12.30 -17.39
C ALA A 138 -12.35 12.76 -16.85
N HIS A 139 -11.40 11.83 -16.72
CA HIS A 139 -10.07 12.07 -16.16
C HIS A 139 -8.93 11.72 -17.12
N ASP A 140 -9.26 11.37 -18.38
CA ASP A 140 -8.31 10.93 -19.41
C ASP A 140 -7.30 9.87 -18.89
N LEU A 141 -7.77 8.98 -17.99
CA LEU A 141 -6.94 8.06 -17.22
C LEU A 141 -7.29 6.61 -17.55
N VAL A 142 -6.29 5.85 -17.96
CA VAL A 142 -6.34 4.39 -18.07
C VAL A 142 -5.55 3.78 -16.91
N ILE A 143 -6.11 2.74 -16.30
CA ILE A 143 -5.40 1.92 -15.31
C ILE A 143 -5.26 0.53 -15.92
N GLU A 144 -4.03 0.04 -16.03
CA GLU A 144 -3.68 -1.27 -16.57
C GLU A 144 -3.11 -2.13 -15.44
N THR A 145 -3.52 -3.39 -15.33
CA THR A 145 -3.09 -4.29 -14.25
C THR A 145 -2.29 -5.47 -14.80
N LYS A 146 -1.26 -5.89 -14.07
CA LYS A 146 -0.45 -7.08 -14.38
C LYS A 146 -0.21 -7.90 -13.12
N CYS A 147 -0.34 -9.23 -13.21
CA CYS A 147 -0.06 -10.13 -12.10
C CYS A 147 1.17 -10.98 -12.42
N VAL A 148 2.21 -10.86 -11.60
CA VAL A 148 3.45 -11.61 -11.80
C VAL A 148 3.25 -13.03 -11.29
N ARG A 149 3.08 -13.97 -12.23
CA ARG A 149 2.78 -15.38 -11.96
C ARG A 149 4.00 -16.20 -11.57
N ASP A 150 5.14 -15.92 -12.19
CA ASP A 150 6.39 -16.64 -11.97
C ASP A 150 7.61 -15.81 -12.40
N ARG A 151 8.82 -16.35 -12.16
CA ARG A 151 10.09 -15.70 -12.51
C ARG A 151 10.32 -15.55 -14.01
N SER A 152 9.72 -16.39 -14.85
CA SER A 152 9.78 -16.25 -16.30
C SER A 152 8.91 -15.08 -16.75
N HIS A 153 7.67 -15.02 -16.24
CA HIS A 153 6.73 -13.92 -16.49
C HIS A 153 7.30 -12.58 -16.04
N ALA A 154 7.96 -12.53 -14.87
CA ALA A 154 8.61 -11.33 -14.35
C ALA A 154 9.57 -10.65 -15.35
N LYS A 155 10.19 -11.42 -16.26
CA LYS A 155 11.07 -10.88 -17.30
C LYS A 155 10.30 -10.29 -18.49
N ALA A 156 9.09 -10.78 -18.75
CA ALA A 156 8.24 -10.35 -19.87
C ALA A 156 7.32 -9.17 -19.53
N VAL A 157 7.03 -8.93 -18.24
CA VAL A 157 6.16 -7.84 -17.79
C VAL A 157 6.58 -6.48 -18.34
N GLY A 158 7.89 -6.20 -18.41
CA GLY A 158 8.39 -4.95 -19.00
C GLY A 158 8.01 -4.80 -20.48
N ASP A 159 8.18 -5.86 -21.27
CA ASP A 159 7.83 -5.86 -22.69
C ASP A 159 6.32 -5.70 -22.91
N GLU A 160 5.50 -6.34 -22.07
CA GLU A 160 4.05 -6.17 -22.08
C GLU A 160 3.66 -4.72 -21.80
N LEU A 161 4.22 -4.11 -20.74
CA LEU A 161 3.95 -2.70 -20.43
C LEU A 161 4.41 -1.75 -21.55
N VAL A 162 5.52 -2.03 -22.23
CA VAL A 162 5.96 -1.23 -23.39
C VAL A 162 4.93 -1.31 -24.52
N LEU A 163 4.37 -2.49 -24.79
CA LEU A 163 3.31 -2.65 -25.79
C LEU A 163 2.04 -1.90 -25.38
N ASP A 164 1.65 -1.98 -24.11
CA ASP A 164 0.48 -1.29 -23.57
C ASP A 164 0.67 0.24 -23.67
N ILE A 165 1.82 0.77 -23.28
CA ILE A 165 2.17 2.20 -23.43
C ILE A 165 2.07 2.63 -24.91
N ALA A 166 2.67 1.85 -25.82
CA ALA A 166 2.68 2.18 -27.24
C ALA A 166 1.27 2.15 -27.88
N HIS A 167 0.37 1.32 -27.35
CA HIS A 167 -1.02 1.27 -27.74
C HIS A 167 -1.80 2.45 -27.15
N TYR A 168 -1.67 2.72 -25.86
CA TYR A 168 -2.42 3.78 -25.22
C TYR A 168 -1.96 5.19 -25.61
N ALA A 169 -0.69 5.37 -26.01
CA ALA A 169 -0.18 6.65 -26.53
C ALA A 169 -0.93 7.16 -27.78
N ILE A 170 -1.64 6.28 -28.52
CA ILE A 170 -2.46 6.69 -29.65
C ILE A 170 -3.96 6.80 -29.31
N HIS A 171 -4.40 6.45 -28.10
CA HIS A 171 -5.81 6.51 -27.73
C HIS A 171 -6.22 7.96 -27.43
N PRO A 172 -7.25 8.52 -28.10
CA PRO A 172 -7.57 9.95 -28.00
C PRO A 172 -8.01 10.38 -26.59
N GLY A 173 -8.56 9.46 -25.81
CA GLY A 173 -8.95 9.69 -24.41
C GLY A 173 -7.91 9.29 -23.37
N CYS A 174 -6.71 8.82 -23.76
CA CYS A 174 -5.69 8.42 -22.80
C CYS A 174 -4.55 9.44 -22.73
N LYS A 175 -4.59 10.30 -21.71
CA LYS A 175 -3.47 11.21 -21.40
C LYS A 175 -2.63 10.72 -20.23
N LYS A 176 -3.19 9.84 -19.39
CA LYS A 176 -2.52 9.22 -18.26
C LYS A 176 -2.70 7.71 -18.33
N LEU A 177 -1.61 6.96 -18.15
CA LEU A 177 -1.62 5.50 -18.06
C LEU A 177 -0.95 5.08 -16.75
N TRP A 178 -1.71 4.42 -15.87
CA TRP A 178 -1.21 3.98 -14.58
C TRP A 178 -1.15 2.45 -14.55
N CYS A 179 0.06 1.90 -14.63
CA CYS A 179 0.30 0.48 -14.63
C CYS A 179 0.43 -0.04 -13.20
N VAL A 180 -0.41 -0.99 -12.79
CA VAL A 180 -0.41 -1.62 -11.47
C VAL A 180 0.11 -3.05 -11.61
N VAL A 181 1.34 -3.26 -11.20
CA VAL A 181 2.01 -4.57 -11.23
C VAL A 181 1.92 -5.20 -9.84
N TYR A 182 1.11 -6.25 -9.73
CA TYR A 182 0.98 -7.05 -8.53
C TYR A 182 1.96 -8.22 -8.57
N ASP A 183 2.93 -8.24 -7.65
CA ASP A 183 3.96 -9.26 -7.53
C ASP A 183 3.96 -9.85 -6.11
N PRO A 184 3.03 -10.78 -5.80
CA PRO A 184 2.84 -11.29 -4.45
C PRO A 184 4.05 -12.05 -3.91
N GLU A 185 4.79 -12.72 -4.79
CA GLU A 185 5.89 -13.62 -4.45
C GLU A 185 7.28 -13.02 -4.72
N HIS A 186 7.35 -11.72 -5.01
CA HIS A 186 8.59 -10.98 -5.25
C HIS A 186 9.46 -11.58 -6.38
N TYR A 187 8.83 -11.97 -7.49
CA TYR A 187 9.54 -12.51 -8.66
C TYR A 187 10.27 -11.43 -9.47
N LEU A 188 9.87 -10.16 -9.37
CA LEU A 188 10.56 -9.03 -9.98
C LEU A 188 11.90 -8.77 -9.27
N THR A 189 13.00 -9.22 -9.88
CA THR A 189 14.35 -9.00 -9.34
C THR A 189 14.88 -7.59 -9.57
N ASN A 190 14.34 -6.86 -10.54
CA ASN A 190 14.71 -5.48 -10.86
C ASN A 190 13.46 -4.61 -11.01
N SER A 191 12.77 -4.36 -9.90
CA SER A 191 11.61 -3.45 -9.84
C SER A 191 11.94 -2.03 -10.29
N ALA A 192 13.19 -1.58 -10.09
CA ALA A 192 13.66 -0.28 -10.54
C ALA A 192 13.65 -0.14 -12.07
N GLY A 193 13.96 -1.20 -12.81
CA GLY A 193 13.91 -1.18 -14.28
C GLY A 193 12.51 -0.94 -14.84
N LEU A 194 11.45 -1.30 -14.12
CA LEU A 194 10.07 -0.96 -14.52
C LEU A 194 9.75 0.53 -14.30
N LYS A 195 10.46 1.20 -13.38
CA LYS A 195 10.31 2.64 -13.14
C LYS A 195 10.87 3.50 -14.28
N ASP A 196 11.79 2.97 -15.07
CA ASP A 196 12.30 3.64 -16.27
C ASP A 196 11.23 3.83 -17.35
N LEU A 197 10.09 3.12 -17.24
CA LEU A 197 8.92 3.30 -18.10
C LEU A 197 8.05 4.51 -17.67
N GLU A 198 8.29 5.13 -16.52
CA GLU A 198 7.53 6.31 -16.07
C GLU A 198 7.88 7.57 -16.88
N GLY A 199 6.94 8.52 -16.93
CA GLY A 199 7.14 9.80 -17.62
C GLY A 199 6.31 9.93 -18.91
N ASP A 200 6.66 10.92 -19.73
CA ASP A 200 5.88 11.25 -20.92
C ASP A 200 6.34 10.45 -22.14
N HIS A 201 5.43 9.64 -22.69
CA HIS A 201 5.64 8.88 -23.91
C HIS A 201 4.91 9.56 -25.06
N LYS A 202 5.67 10.01 -26.07
CA LYS A 202 5.13 10.71 -27.24
C LYS A 202 5.01 9.78 -28.43
N LYS A 203 3.87 9.84 -29.12
CA LYS A 203 3.66 9.15 -30.39
C LYS A 203 2.81 10.04 -31.29
N SER A 204 3.40 10.45 -32.42
CA SER A 204 2.83 11.48 -33.31
C SER A 204 2.56 12.80 -32.56
N ASP A 205 1.34 13.34 -32.64
CA ASP A 205 0.88 14.58 -32.00
C ASP A 205 0.34 14.37 -30.57
N ARG A 206 0.44 13.14 -30.02
CA ARG A 206 -0.12 12.75 -28.73
C ARG A 206 0.97 12.38 -27.73
N SER A 207 0.65 12.56 -26.45
CA SER A 207 1.50 12.18 -25.33
C SER A 207 0.67 11.53 -24.24
N VAL A 208 1.20 10.45 -23.65
CA VAL A 208 0.65 9.79 -22.46
C VAL A 208 1.65 9.87 -21.32
N ASN A 209 1.20 10.30 -20.15
CA ASN A 209 2.00 10.31 -18.92
C ASN A 209 1.83 8.96 -18.20
N VAL A 210 2.94 8.24 -18.04
CA VAL A 210 2.96 6.89 -17.49
C VAL A 210 3.42 6.91 -16.04
N LYS A 211 2.73 6.14 -15.19
CA LYS A 211 3.15 5.83 -13.82
C LYS A 211 3.10 4.33 -13.59
N VAL A 212 4.05 3.79 -12.85
CA VAL A 212 4.12 2.36 -12.54
C VAL A 212 4.01 2.16 -11.05
N PHE A 213 3.14 1.27 -10.59
CA PHE A 213 2.95 0.94 -9.19
C PHE A 213 3.23 -0.54 -9.00
N ILE A 214 4.18 -0.87 -8.13
CA ILE A 214 4.45 -2.26 -7.76
C ILE A 214 3.80 -2.52 -6.41
N VAL A 215 2.94 -3.53 -6.36
CA VAL A 215 2.17 -3.92 -5.18
C VAL A 215 2.57 -5.34 -4.79
N HIS A 216 2.84 -5.53 -3.51
CA HIS A 216 3.13 -6.84 -2.91
C HIS A 216 2.02 -7.20 -1.91
N LYS A 217 1.97 -8.47 -1.50
CA LYS A 217 1.01 -9.00 -0.52
C LYS A 217 1.34 -8.58 0.92
#